data_AF-A0A1F2TS47-F1
#
_entry.id   AF-A0A1F2TS47-F1
#
_cell.length_a   1.000
_cell.length_b   1.000
_cell.length_c   1.000
_cell.angle_alpha   90.00
_cell.angle_beta   90.00
_cell.angle_gamma   90.00
#
_symmetry.space_group_name_H-M   'P 1'
#
loop_
_entity.id
_entity.type
_entity.pdbx_description
1 polymer ?
#
loop_
_entity_poly.entity_id
_entity_poly.type
_entity_poly.pdbx_seq_one_letter_code
_entity_poly.pdbx_strand_id
1 'polypeptide(L)'
;MSVLRFSMVAAFLLALGFGGAIAACASDETADGRTQPEDNTITVREGTRAPYGDLMIGVSNVWEDDYTGTDGKKHRGLTAVLTITDRRDRAKSRMVTAFVGFSVAISDYRIGVLDITPGERGSVKMRIQKTKAVS
;
A
#
# COMPACT_ATOMS: atom_id res chain seq x y z
N MET A 1 -29.74 -29.61 -42.46
CA MET A 1 -28.61 -30.12 -43.27
C MET A 1 -27.32 -29.65 -42.62
N SER A 2 -26.67 -30.58 -41.90
CA SER A 2 -25.31 -30.43 -41.39
C SER A 2 -24.30 -30.31 -42.54
N VAL A 3 -23.15 -29.72 -42.21
CA VAL A 3 -21.76 -30.09 -42.56
C VAL A 3 -20.98 -28.82 -42.90
N LEU A 4 -20.45 -28.13 -41.87
CA LEU A 4 -19.36 -27.20 -42.08
C LEU A 4 -18.04 -27.92 -41.77
N ARG A 5 -17.19 -27.94 -42.79
CA ARG A 5 -15.96 -28.71 -42.90
C ARG A 5 -14.89 -28.15 -41.95
N PHE A 6 -14.31 -29.05 -41.16
CA PHE A 6 -13.01 -28.86 -40.53
C PHE A 6 -11.94 -28.72 -41.62
N SER A 7 -11.13 -27.66 -41.56
CA SER A 7 -9.88 -27.58 -42.31
C SER A 7 -8.73 -27.33 -41.35
N MET A 8 -7.87 -28.34 -41.33
CA MET A 8 -6.65 -28.52 -40.57
C MET A 8 -5.50 -27.93 -41.38
N VAL A 9 -4.75 -26.99 -40.83
CA VAL A 9 -3.34 -26.76 -41.23
C VAL A 9 -2.54 -26.45 -39.98
N ALA A 10 -1.67 -27.41 -39.65
CA ALA A 10 -0.63 -27.29 -38.65
C ALA A 10 0.49 -26.37 -39.16
N ALA A 11 1.01 -25.50 -38.30
CA ALA A 11 2.30 -24.86 -38.50
C ALA A 11 3.06 -24.90 -37.17
N PHE A 12 3.81 -25.98 -37.00
CA PHE A 12 4.78 -26.18 -35.95
C PHE A 12 6.10 -25.59 -36.46
N LEU A 13 6.59 -24.51 -35.85
CA LEU A 13 7.88 -23.93 -36.20
C LEU A 13 8.74 -23.82 -34.94
N LEU A 14 9.68 -24.76 -34.86
CA LEU A 14 10.64 -24.97 -33.79
C LEU A 14 11.90 -24.16 -34.16
N ALA A 15 12.19 -23.10 -33.40
CA ALA A 15 13.44 -22.35 -33.51
C ALA A 15 14.24 -22.55 -32.21
N LEU A 16 15.16 -23.51 -32.25
CA LEU A 16 16.30 -23.59 -31.35
C LEU A 16 17.35 -22.57 -31.84
N GLY A 17 17.72 -21.65 -30.96
CA GLY A 17 18.82 -20.71 -31.18
C GLY A 17 19.55 -20.46 -29.87
N PHE A 18 20.64 -21.21 -29.66
CA PHE A 18 21.67 -20.94 -28.66
C PHE A 18 22.21 -19.52 -28.82
N GLY A 19 22.34 -18.77 -27.73
CA GLY A 19 23.01 -17.48 -27.78
C GLY A 19 23.19 -16.83 -26.41
N GLY A 20 24.38 -16.99 -25.83
CA GLY A 20 25.01 -15.96 -25.00
C GLY A 20 24.72 -16.00 -23.51
N ALA A 21 25.57 -16.70 -22.76
CA ALA A 21 25.88 -16.31 -21.39
C ALA A 21 26.59 -14.94 -21.41
N ILE A 22 25.95 -13.92 -20.84
CA ILE A 22 26.60 -12.69 -20.40
C ILE A 22 26.20 -12.49 -18.94
N ALA A 23 27.14 -12.84 -18.06
CA ALA A 23 27.19 -12.32 -16.71
C ALA A 23 27.54 -10.83 -16.77
N ALA A 24 26.67 -9.98 -16.24
CA ALA A 24 26.99 -8.69 -15.65
C ALA A 24 25.69 -7.98 -15.26
N CYS A 25 25.45 -7.86 -13.96
CA CYS A 25 25.18 -6.59 -13.28
C CYS A 25 24.78 -6.92 -11.85
N ALA A 26 25.79 -7.03 -11.00
CA ALA A 26 25.64 -6.57 -9.63
C ALA A 26 25.34 -5.07 -9.72
N SER A 27 24.07 -4.70 -9.67
CA SER A 27 23.69 -3.36 -9.26
C SER A 27 23.58 -3.39 -7.75
N ASP A 28 24.71 -3.07 -7.14
CA ASP A 28 24.78 -2.49 -5.81
C ASP A 28 24.00 -1.17 -5.85
N GLU A 29 22.67 -1.24 -5.72
CA GLU A 29 21.91 -0.10 -5.24
C GLU A 29 21.93 -0.17 -3.72
N THR A 30 23.04 0.34 -3.18
CA THR A 30 23.05 1.02 -1.89
C THR A 30 21.92 2.05 -1.91
N ALA A 31 20.73 1.60 -1.49
CA ALA A 31 19.60 2.46 -1.20
C ALA A 31 19.95 3.23 0.08
N ASP A 32 20.71 4.32 -0.08
CA ASP A 32 20.78 5.38 0.91
C ASP A 32 19.37 6.01 0.95
N GLY A 33 18.51 5.40 1.76
CA GLY A 33 17.05 5.54 1.76
C GLY A 33 16.54 6.88 2.27
N ARG A 34 17.06 7.99 1.75
CA ARG A 34 16.38 9.28 1.78
C ARG A 34 15.35 9.30 0.65
N THR A 35 14.18 8.73 0.94
CA THR A 35 12.98 8.87 0.11
C THR A 35 12.75 10.36 -0.21
N GLN A 36 12.90 10.74 -1.48
CA GLN A 36 12.54 12.08 -1.96
C GLN A 36 11.01 12.27 -1.93
N PRO A 37 10.51 13.50 -1.69
CA PRO A 37 9.14 13.79 -1.28
C PRO A 37 8.18 14.07 -2.47
N GLU A 38 8.39 13.45 -3.63
CA GLU A 38 7.53 13.72 -4.81
C GLU A 38 6.14 13.07 -4.64
N ASP A 39 6.09 11.91 -3.99
CA ASP A 39 4.86 11.20 -3.66
C ASP A 39 4.94 10.76 -2.21
N ASN A 40 4.41 11.59 -1.30
CA ASN A 40 4.29 11.27 0.13
C ASN A 40 3.19 10.22 0.38
N THR A 41 3.23 9.14 -0.38
CA THR A 41 2.28 8.04 -0.36
C THR A 41 3.02 6.78 0.02
N ILE A 42 2.55 6.08 1.03
CA ILE A 42 3.09 4.77 1.42
C ILE A 42 2.00 3.71 1.31
N THR A 43 2.38 2.48 1.03
CA THR A 43 1.50 1.31 1.14
C THR A 43 2.04 0.41 2.21
N VAL A 44 1.20 0.09 3.21
CA VAL A 44 1.59 -0.78 4.33
C VAL A 44 0.72 -2.02 4.29
N ARG A 45 1.36 -3.20 4.31
CA ARG A 45 0.68 -4.49 4.35
C ARG A 45 0.22 -4.81 5.76
N GLU A 46 -0.88 -5.53 5.85
CA GLU A 46 -1.40 -6.07 7.10
C GLU A 46 -0.35 -6.95 7.79
N GLY A 47 -0.25 -6.79 9.12
CA GLY A 47 0.74 -7.46 9.96
C GLY A 47 2.13 -6.85 9.87
N THR A 48 2.33 -5.78 9.09
CA THR A 48 3.62 -5.10 8.93
C THR A 48 3.60 -3.68 9.49
N ARG A 49 4.79 -3.07 9.57
CA ARG A 49 4.98 -1.67 9.96
C ARG A 49 5.94 -0.99 8.99
N ALA A 50 5.66 0.26 8.66
CA ALA A 50 6.53 1.08 7.83
C ALA A 50 6.96 2.35 8.60
N PRO A 51 8.26 2.69 8.58
CA PRO A 51 8.71 3.98 9.07
C PRO A 51 8.34 5.11 8.09
N TYR A 52 7.99 6.27 8.62
CA TYR A 52 7.87 7.51 7.84
C TYR A 52 8.30 8.70 8.69
N GLY A 53 9.50 9.23 8.43
CA GLY A 53 10.12 10.24 9.29
C GLY A 53 10.18 9.76 10.74
N ASP A 54 9.55 10.52 11.65
CA ASP A 54 9.48 10.21 13.08
C ASP A 54 8.35 9.23 13.45
N LEU A 55 7.57 8.77 12.48
CA LEU A 55 6.45 7.86 12.70
C LEU A 55 6.81 6.40 12.37
N MET A 56 6.16 5.49 13.08
CA MET A 56 6.07 4.08 12.73
C MET A 56 4.59 3.72 12.58
N ILE A 57 4.17 3.32 11.38
CA ILE A 57 2.77 3.07 11.04
C ILE A 57 2.58 1.58 10.78
N GLY A 58 1.75 0.93 11.58
CA GLY A 58 1.34 -0.46 11.42
C GLY A 58 -0.08 -0.58 10.91
N VAL A 59 -0.32 -1.63 10.12
CA VAL A 59 -1.65 -2.02 9.64
C VAL A 59 -1.98 -3.39 10.19
N SER A 60 -3.20 -3.55 10.68
CA SER A 60 -3.76 -4.81 11.13
C SER A 60 -5.25 -4.84 10.79
N ASN A 61 -5.86 -6.03 10.79
CA ASN A 61 -7.31 -6.18 10.82
C ASN A 61 -8.00 -5.55 9.60
N VAL A 62 -7.59 -5.94 8.39
CA VAL A 62 -8.21 -5.47 7.15
C VAL A 62 -9.45 -6.31 6.85
N TRP A 63 -10.64 -5.77 7.10
CA TRP A 63 -11.91 -6.49 6.93
C TRP A 63 -13.08 -5.56 6.68
N GLU A 64 -14.24 -6.11 6.30
CA GLU A 64 -15.49 -5.37 6.25
C GLU A 64 -16.09 -5.18 7.66
N ASP A 65 -16.38 -3.95 8.04
CA ASP A 65 -16.99 -3.60 9.32
C ASP A 65 -17.97 -2.42 9.17
N ASP A 66 -18.74 -2.17 10.22
CA ASP A 66 -19.52 -0.95 10.36
C ASP A 66 -18.62 0.18 10.90
N TYR A 67 -18.70 1.36 10.29
CA TYR A 67 -17.96 2.55 10.74
C TYR A 67 -18.78 3.83 10.62
N THR A 68 -18.44 4.83 11.43
CA THR A 68 -19.02 6.17 11.30
C THR A 68 -18.15 7.00 10.35
N GLY A 69 -18.74 7.42 9.23
CA GLY A 69 -18.07 8.22 8.21
C GLY A 69 -17.82 9.66 8.67
N THR A 70 -17.11 10.43 7.86
CA THR A 70 -16.85 11.86 8.14
C THR A 70 -18.12 12.72 8.08
N ASP A 71 -19.19 12.20 7.47
CA ASP A 71 -20.53 12.79 7.44
C ASP A 71 -21.36 12.48 8.70
N GLY A 72 -20.79 11.74 9.66
CA GLY A 72 -21.47 11.33 10.89
C GLY A 72 -22.47 10.17 10.72
N LYS A 73 -22.61 9.62 9.51
CA LYS A 73 -23.51 8.48 9.25
C LYS A 73 -22.79 7.16 9.45
N LYS A 74 -23.57 6.12 9.76
CA LYS A 74 -23.06 4.74 9.75
C LYS A 74 -22.97 4.23 8.32
N HIS A 75 -21.84 3.64 7.99
CA HIS A 75 -21.55 2.96 6.73
C HIS A 75 -21.06 1.56 7.04
N ARG A 76 -21.12 0.68 6.05
CA ARG A 76 -20.50 -0.65 6.10
C ARG A 76 -19.55 -0.77 4.93
N GLY A 77 -18.32 -1.21 5.20
CA GLY A 77 -17.29 -1.35 4.17
C GLY A 77 -15.93 -1.73 4.73
N LEU A 78 -14.91 -1.75 3.87
CA LEU A 78 -13.56 -2.11 4.28
C LEU A 78 -12.99 -1.10 5.27
N THR A 79 -12.45 -1.63 6.36
CA THR A 79 -11.73 -0.91 7.40
C THR A 79 -10.39 -1.57 7.67
N ALA A 80 -9.51 -0.83 8.35
CA ALA A 80 -8.25 -1.34 8.85
C ALA A 80 -7.91 -0.68 10.20
N VAL A 81 -7.31 -1.43 11.11
CA VAL A 81 -6.75 -0.85 12.34
C VAL A 81 -5.35 -0.32 12.03
N LEU A 82 -5.19 0.99 12.18
CA LEU A 82 -3.91 1.67 12.08
C LEU A 82 -3.31 1.87 13.48
N THR A 83 -2.09 1.37 13.67
CA THR A 83 -1.26 1.70 14.83
C THR A 83 -0.23 2.73 14.41
N ILE A 84 -0.37 3.97 14.87
CA ILE A 84 0.51 5.08 14.51
C ILE A 84 1.31 5.46 15.74
N THR A 85 2.60 5.19 15.70
CA THR A 85 3.51 5.49 16.79
C THR A 85 4.35 6.71 16.46
N ASP A 86 4.35 7.72 17.32
CA ASP A 86 5.36 8.78 17.28
C ASP A 86 6.60 8.33 18.06
N ARG A 87 7.74 8.26 17.38
CA ARG A 87 9.01 7.80 17.97
C ARG A 87 9.66 8.86 18.87
N ARG A 88 9.34 10.14 18.69
CA ARG A 88 9.83 11.25 19.53
C ARG A 88 9.03 11.33 20.83
N ASP A 89 7.74 11.02 20.76
CA ASP A 89 6.83 11.09 21.89
C ASP A 89 5.80 9.97 21.85
N ARG A 90 6.11 8.86 22.52
CA ARG A 90 5.24 7.67 22.53
C ARG A 90 3.87 7.94 23.11
N ALA A 91 3.71 8.94 23.98
CA ALA A 91 2.41 9.30 24.57
C ALA A 91 1.43 9.86 23.52
N LYS A 92 1.94 10.32 22.37
CA LYS A 92 1.11 10.77 21.24
C LYS A 92 0.69 9.66 20.29
N SER A 93 1.19 8.43 20.49
CA SER A 93 0.84 7.28 19.66
C SER A 93 -0.66 6.99 19.71
N ARG A 94 -1.23 6.56 18.60
CA ARG A 94 -2.67 6.27 18.48
C ARG A 94 -2.92 4.94 17.81
N MET A 95 -3.99 4.28 18.25
CA MET A 95 -4.60 3.17 17.53
C MET A 95 -5.98 3.63 17.08
N VAL A 96 -6.28 3.53 15.79
CA VAL A 96 -7.54 4.01 15.20
C VAL A 96 -8.05 3.02 14.17
N THR A 97 -9.36 2.81 14.11
CA THR A 97 -10.01 2.16 12.97
C THR A 97 -10.14 3.19 11.86
N ALA A 98 -9.57 2.88 10.70
CA ALA A 98 -9.57 3.74 9.54
C ALA A 98 -10.36 3.11 8.39
N PHE A 99 -10.94 3.98 7.56
CA PHE A 99 -11.69 3.67 6.35
C PHE A 99 -11.20 4.59 5.22
N VAL A 100 -11.57 4.32 3.97
CA VAL A 100 -11.17 5.19 2.84
C VAL A 100 -11.68 6.62 3.03
N GLY A 101 -10.80 7.61 2.89
CA GLY A 101 -11.10 9.01 3.15
C GLY A 101 -10.91 9.45 4.61
N PHE A 102 -10.66 8.51 5.54
CA PHE A 102 -10.29 8.84 6.92
C PHE A 102 -8.99 9.64 6.95
N SER A 103 -8.93 10.64 7.83
CA SER A 103 -7.72 11.43 8.06
C SER A 103 -7.50 11.66 9.55
N VAL A 104 -6.26 11.53 10.01
CA VAL A 104 -5.85 11.78 11.39
C VAL A 104 -4.62 12.67 11.44
N ALA A 105 -4.61 13.61 12.38
CA ALA A 105 -3.44 14.41 12.70
C ALA A 105 -2.69 13.81 13.90
N ILE A 106 -1.38 13.70 13.79
CA ILE A 106 -0.49 13.28 14.87
C ILE A 106 0.80 14.09 14.78
N SER A 107 1.14 14.77 15.88
CA SER A 107 2.29 15.68 15.93
C SER A 107 2.28 16.68 14.77
N ASP A 108 3.33 16.72 13.96
CA ASP A 108 3.48 17.56 12.77
C ASP A 108 3.10 16.82 11.47
N TYR A 109 2.25 15.79 11.54
CA TYR A 109 1.80 15.02 10.39
C TYR A 109 0.29 14.92 10.29
N ARG A 110 -0.21 14.88 9.05
CA ARG A 110 -1.56 14.46 8.68
C ARG A 110 -1.47 13.20 7.83
N ILE A 111 -2.15 12.14 8.26
CA ILE A 111 -2.21 10.85 7.57
C ILE A 111 -3.62 10.68 7.02
N GLY A 112 -3.75 10.52 5.71
CA GLY A 112 -5.02 10.26 5.02
C GLY A 112 -5.00 8.88 4.36
N VAL A 113 -6.06 8.09 4.54
CA VAL A 113 -6.22 6.80 3.88
C VAL A 113 -6.81 7.01 2.48
N LEU A 114 -6.07 6.57 1.47
CA LEU A 114 -6.46 6.68 0.07
C LEU A 114 -7.16 5.42 -0.44
N ASP A 115 -6.71 4.24 -0.01
CA ASP A 115 -7.26 2.96 -0.46
C ASP A 115 -7.01 1.87 0.59
N ILE A 116 -7.93 0.90 0.63
CA ILE A 116 -7.83 -0.32 1.45
C ILE A 116 -8.10 -1.50 0.52
N THR A 117 -7.07 -2.32 0.30
CA THR A 117 -7.15 -3.52 -0.55
C THR A 117 -7.25 -4.76 0.36
N PRO A 118 -8.28 -5.61 0.21
CA PRO A 118 -8.38 -6.85 0.97
C PRO A 118 -7.47 -7.94 0.37
N GLY A 119 -7.34 -9.08 1.07
CA GLY A 119 -6.60 -10.25 0.60
C GLY A 119 -5.96 -11.03 1.74
N GLU A 120 -5.19 -12.08 1.42
CA GLU A 120 -4.47 -12.90 2.43
C GLU A 120 -3.57 -12.05 3.34
N ARG A 121 -3.06 -10.94 2.79
CA ARG A 121 -2.43 -9.86 3.54
C ARG A 121 -2.90 -8.55 2.94
N GLY A 122 -4.02 -8.03 3.44
CA GLY A 122 -4.58 -6.77 2.97
C GLY A 122 -3.56 -5.64 3.03
N SER A 123 -3.85 -4.50 2.42
CA SER A 123 -2.95 -3.35 2.45
C SER A 123 -3.70 -2.04 2.51
N VAL A 124 -3.06 -1.04 3.12
CA VAL A 124 -3.59 0.32 3.18
C VAL A 124 -2.62 1.25 2.48
N LYS A 125 -3.12 1.98 1.48
CA LYS A 125 -2.40 3.07 0.83
C LYS A 125 -2.74 4.38 1.53
N MET A 126 -1.73 5.10 1.99
CA MET A 126 -1.87 6.32 2.80
C MET A 126 -1.06 7.46 2.22
N ARG A 127 -1.62 8.66 2.23
CA ARG A 127 -0.91 9.92 2.02
C ARG A 127 -0.50 10.51 3.37
N ILE A 128 0.76 10.91 3.51
CA ILE A 128 1.29 11.47 4.75
C ILE A 128 1.86 12.85 4.46
N GLN A 129 1.34 13.90 5.09
CA GLN A 129 1.77 15.27 4.86
C GLN A 129 2.33 15.85 6.16
N LYS A 130 3.49 16.47 6.09
CA LYS A 130 3.98 17.28 7.21
C LYS A 130 3.12 18.53 7.33
N THR A 131 2.46 18.74 8.45
CA THR A 131 1.76 19.98 8.74
C THR A 131 2.79 21.01 9.20
N LYS A 132 2.83 22.19 8.59
CA LYS A 132 3.69 23.28 9.08
C LYS A 132 3.42 23.47 10.57
N ALA A 133 4.48 23.48 11.39
CA ALA A 133 4.37 23.88 12.77
C ALA A 133 3.80 25.30 12.79
N VAL A 134 2.68 25.49 13.51
CA VAL A 134 2.20 26.83 13.82
C VAL A 134 3.20 27.37 14.85
N SER A 135 4.12 28.21 14.37
CA SER A 135 5.05 29.00 15.18
C SER A 135 4.30 30.08 15.94
#